data_AF-A0AB36J4P1-F1
#
_entry.id   AF-A0AB36J4P1-F1
#
_cell.length_a   1.000
_cell.length_b   1.000
_cell.length_c   1.000
_cell.angle_alpha   90.00
_cell.angle_beta   90.00
_cell.angle_gamma   90.00
#
_symmetry.space_group_name_H-M   'P 1'
#
loop_
_entity.id
_entity.type
_entity.pdbx_description
1 polymer ?
#
loop_
_entity_poly.entity_id
_entity_poly.type
_entity_poly.pdbx_seq_one_letter_code
_entity_poly.pdbx_strand_id
1 'polypeptide(L)' 'MYFNKGASYIINYGTFEKLSKFILSENGNNHFVDENGEFIISDNFLLKKKIIVSSALKH' A
#
# COMPACT_ATOMS: atom_id res chain seq x y z
N MET A 1 -5.52 -2.30 -8.98
CA MET A 1 -5.79 -3.07 -7.73
C MET A 1 -6.69 -2.18 -6.89
N TYR A 2 -7.81 -2.67 -6.35
CA TYR A 2 -8.74 -1.80 -5.60
C TYR A 2 -8.43 -1.89 -4.10
N PHE A 3 -7.98 -0.78 -3.52
CA PHE A 3 -7.78 -0.63 -2.08
C PHE A 3 -9.00 0.06 -1.44
N ASN A 4 -9.32 -0.32 -0.21
CA ASN A 4 -10.43 0.25 0.55
C ASN A 4 -9.94 1.43 1.37
N LYS A 5 -10.50 2.61 1.12
CA LYS A 5 -10.16 3.84 1.84
C LYS A 5 -10.27 3.63 3.35
N GLY A 6 -9.20 3.95 4.07
CA GLY A 6 -9.09 3.80 5.51
C GLY A 6 -8.81 2.38 6.00
N ALA A 7 -8.74 1.37 5.12
CA ALA A 7 -8.30 0.04 5.52
C ALA A 7 -6.77 -0.01 5.70
N SER A 8 -6.34 -0.92 6.57
CA SER A 8 -4.91 -1.16 6.83
C SER A 8 -4.39 -2.29 5.94
N TYR A 9 -3.18 -2.10 5.45
CA TYR A 9 -2.48 -2.99 4.55
C TYR A 9 -1.05 -3.20 5.02
N ILE A 10 -0.52 -4.41 4.79
CA ILE A 10 0.89 -4.72 4.94
C ILE A 10 1.54 -4.51 3.58
N ILE A 11 2.55 -3.65 3.55
CA ILE A 11 3.36 -3.37 2.37
C ILE A 11 4.70 -4.07 2.53
N ASN A 12 4.96 -5.02 1.65
CA ASN A 12 6.17 -5.83 1.63
C ASN A 12 7.07 -5.38 0.47
N TYR A 13 8.29 -4.95 0.81
CA TYR A 13 9.32 -4.49 -0.12
C TYR A 13 10.37 -5.58 -0.44
N GLY A 14 10.14 -6.81 -0.02
CA GLY A 14 11.02 -7.98 -0.14
C GLY A 14 11.93 -8.17 1.07
N THR A 15 12.57 -7.10 1.56
CA THR A 15 13.51 -7.15 2.69
C THR A 15 12.90 -6.74 4.04
N PHE A 16 11.80 -5.99 4.00
CA PHE A 16 11.04 -5.60 5.18
C PHE A 16 9.58 -5.37 4.82
N GLU A 17 8.75 -5.35 5.86
CA GLU A 17 7.33 -5.06 5.76
C GLU A 17 6.97 -3.90 6.67
N LYS A 18 5.91 -3.15 6.31
CA LYS A 18 5.35 -2.12 7.16
C LYS A 18 3.82 -2.12 7.09
N LEU A 19 3.19 -1.73 8.21
CA LEU A 19 1.76 -1.51 8.28
C LEU A 19 1.45 -0.10 7.79
N SER A 20 0.46 0.04 6.91
CA SER A 20 0.08 1.33 6.36
C SER A 20 -1.42 1.40 6.10
N LYS A 21 -1.99 2.59 6.19
CA LYS A 21 -3.41 2.83 5.93
C LYS A 21 -3.57 3.43 4.55
N PHE A 22 -4.50 2.90 3.76
CA PHE A 22 -4.78 3.45 2.42
C PHE A 22 -5.64 4.71 2.51
N ILE A 23 -5.28 5.75 1.77
CA ILE A 23 -5.95 7.05 1.77
C ILE A 23 -6.84 7.22 0.54
N LEU A 24 -6.23 7.13 -0.65
CA LEU A 24 -6.90 7.32 -1.94
C LEU A 24 -6.03 6.80 -3.08
N SER A 25 -6.64 6.60 -4.24
CA SER A 25 -5.94 6.35 -5.49
C SER A 25 -6.31 7.45 -6.48
N GLU A 26 -5.31 8.03 -7.13
CA GLU A 26 -5.47 9.09 -8.12
C GLU A 26 -4.41 8.94 -9.21
N ASN A 27 -4.82 9.00 -10.48
CA ASN A 27 -3.93 8.98 -11.65
C ASN A 27 -2.88 7.84 -11.65
N GLY A 28 -3.29 6.64 -11.21
CA GLY A 28 -2.40 5.45 -11.16
C GLY A 28 -1.42 5.44 -9.98
N ASN A 29 -1.62 6.33 -9.01
CA ASN A 29 -0.85 6.41 -7.77
C ASN A 29 -1.75 6.08 -6.57
N ASN A 30 -1.24 5.25 -5.67
CA ASN A 30 -1.94 4.83 -4.46
C ASN A 30 -1.27 5.49 -3.26
N HIS A 31 -2.03 6.32 -2.54
CA HIS A 31 -1.56 7.07 -1.39
C HIS A 31 -1.81 6.27 -0.11
N PHE A 32 -0.77 6.18 0.71
CA PHE A 32 -0.78 5.49 1.99
C PHE A 32 -0.18 6.38 3.06
N VAL A 33 -0.50 6.10 4.32
CA VAL A 33 0.12 6.71 5.50
C VAL A 33 0.57 5.64 6.47
N ASP A 34 1.73 5.83 7.07
CA ASP A 34 2.25 5.05 8.19
C ASP A 34 2.75 5.97 9.31
N GLU A 35 3.47 5.41 10.28
CA GLU A 35 4.04 6.16 11.42
C GLU A 35 5.06 7.24 11.01
N ASN A 36 5.67 7.13 9.83
CA ASN A 36 6.64 8.07 9.28
C ASN A 36 6.00 9.13 8.38
N GLY A 37 4.70 9.01 8.07
CA GLY A 37 3.94 9.95 7.27
C GLY A 37 3.36 9.36 5.99
N GLU A 38 2.97 10.24 5.07
CA GLU A 38 2.35 9.86 3.80
C GLU A 38 3.39 9.45 2.75
N PHE A 39 3.05 8.46 1.94
CA PHE A 39 3.85 8.01 0.81
C PHE A 39 2.98 7.45 -0.31
N ILE A 40 3.59 7.29 -1.49
CA ILE A 40 2.90 6.93 -2.72
C ILE A 40 3.48 5.64 -3.31
N ILE A 41 2.62 4.75 -3.75
CA ILE A 41 2.98 3.58 -4.56
C ILE A 41 2.24 3.64 -5.89
N SER A 42 2.97 3.74 -7.00
CA SER A 42 2.35 3.70 -8.32
C SER A 42 1.95 2.30 -8.73
N ASP A 43 0.90 2.21 -9.54
CA ASP A 43 0.39 0.95 -10.09
C ASP A 43 1.48 0.16 -10.83
N ASN A 44 2.44 0.85 -11.45
CA ASN A 44 3.58 0.22 -12.12
C ASN A 44 4.45 -0.60 -11.16
N PHE A 45 4.65 -0.16 -9.92
CA PHE A 45 5.39 -0.95 -8.92
C PHE A 45 4.64 -2.21 -8.50
N LEU A 46 3.31 -2.10 -8.36
CA LEU A 46 2.43 -3.22 -8.03
C LEU A 46 2.36 -4.24 -9.17
N LEU A 47 2.18 -3.77 -10.41
CA LEU A 47 2.10 -4.60 -11.61
C LEU A 47 3.41 -5.36 -11.87
N LYS A 48 4.55 -4.73 -11.61
CA LYS A 48 5.88 -5.37 -11.70
C LYS A 48 6.19 -6.30 -10.52
N LYS A 49 5.27 -6.43 -9.55
CA LYS A 49 5.45 -7.19 -8.30
C LYS A 49 6.73 -6.82 -7.55
N LYS A 50 7.18 -5.55 -7.69
CA LYS A 50 8.32 -5.03 -6.92
C LYS A 50 7.95 -4.80 -5.46
N ILE A 51 6.67 -4.53 -5.22
CA ILE A 51 6.08 -4.33 -3.90
C ILE A 51 4.81 -5.16 -3.87
N ILE A 52 4.61 -5.90 -2.77
CA ILE A 52 3.38 -6.67 -2.53
C ILE A 52 2.59 -5.93 -1.46
N VAL A 53 1.30 -5.70 -1.73
CA VAL A 53 0.38 -5.08 -0.76
C VAL A 53 -0.71 -6.10 -0.44
N SER A 54 -0.87 -6.39 0.85
CA SER A 54 -1.84 -7.37 1.35
C SER A 54 -2.70 -6.76 2.46
N SER A 55 -3.93 -7.23 2.61
CA SER A 55 -4.82 -6.74 3.68
C SER A 55 -4.22 -7.07 5.05
N ALA A 56 -4.20 -6.10 5.96
CA ALA A 56 -3.76 -6.33 7.34
C ALA A 56 -4.87 -6.91 8.23
N LEU A 57 -6.10 -7.09 7.70
CA LEU A 57 -7.16 -7.80 8.41
C LEU A 57 -6.76 -9.28 8.55
N LYS A 58 -6.39 -9.67 9.76
CA LYS A 58 -6.32 -11.10 10.15
C LYS A 58 -7.75 -11.63 10.20
N HIS A 59 -8.04 -12.62 9.37
CA HIS A 59 -9.16 -13.55 9.61
C HIS A 59 -8.84 -14.43 10.83
#